data_AF-A0A8J7R706-F1
#
_entry.id   AF-A0A8J7R706-F1
#
_cell.length_a   1.000
_cell.length_b   1.000
_cell.length_c   1.000
_cell.angle_alpha   90.00
_cell.angle_beta   90.00
_cell.angle_gamma   90.00
#
_symmetry.space_group_name_H-M   'P 1'
#
loop_
_entity.id
_entity.type
_entity.pdbx_description
1 polymer ?
#
loop_
_entity_poly.entity_id
_entity_poly.type
_entity_poly.pdbx_seq_one_letter_code
_entity_poly.pdbx_strand_id
1 'polypeptide(L)'
;STVSKQILCRYLEYDIEGGDTTSSNIYTPAIVDKMLCPSVHRGRTYTASFTEGYMQSTYNSTVPSGWLKPLDYIRLTRNAGRTAKVRIIVPHSSGTTNASRYVLPCYYEITYQLGR
;
A
#
# COMPACT_ATOMS: atom_id res chain seq x y z
N SER A 1 -20.15 13.34 8.24
CA SER A 1 -20.13 12.09 7.44
C SER A 1 -18.70 11.79 7.03
N THR A 2 -18.13 10.69 7.51
CA THR A 2 -16.78 10.27 7.11
C THR A 2 -16.84 9.72 5.69
N VAL A 3 -16.19 10.38 4.73
CA VAL A 3 -16.21 9.96 3.33
C VAL A 3 -15.08 8.95 3.11
N SER A 4 -15.38 7.67 3.04
CA SER A 4 -14.34 6.68 2.69
C SER A 4 -13.94 6.80 1.22
N LYS A 5 -12.64 6.90 0.95
CA LYS A 5 -12.08 6.86 -0.40
C LYS A 5 -11.47 5.48 -0.64
N GLN A 6 -11.84 4.86 -1.76
CA GLN A 6 -11.17 3.66 -2.23
C GLN A 6 -9.91 4.06 -2.99
N ILE A 7 -8.79 3.42 -2.65
CA ILE A 7 -7.51 3.59 -3.32
C ILE A 7 -7.09 2.23 -3.89
N LEU A 8 -6.77 2.23 -5.18
CA LEU A 8 -6.25 1.08 -5.91
C LEU A 8 -4.73 1.13 -5.88
N CYS A 9 -4.11 0.01 -5.56
CA CYS A 9 -2.66 -0.12 -5.45
C CYS A 9 -2.12 -1.29 -6.25
N ARG A 10 -0.96 -1.08 -6.87
CA ARG A 10 -0.07 -2.18 -7.29
C ARG A 10 1.29 -2.00 -6.65
N TYR A 11 1.93 -3.09 -6.27
CA TYR A 11 3.14 -3.08 -5.48
C TYR A 11 4.11 -4.19 -5.86
N LEU A 12 5.38 -3.92 -5.57
CA LEU A 12 6.47 -4.87 -5.43
C LEU A 12 7.00 -4.73 -4.00
N GLU A 13 7.09 -5.82 -3.26
CA GLU A 13 7.75 -5.91 -1.95
C GLU A 13 9.03 -6.71 -2.09
N TYR A 14 10.13 -6.12 -1.64
CA TYR A 14 11.47 -6.71 -1.71
C TYR A 14 12.11 -6.67 -0.32
N ASP A 15 12.52 -7.83 0.17
CA ASP A 15 13.33 -7.93 1.39
C ASP A 15 14.76 -7.51 1.07
N ILE A 16 15.20 -6.42 1.70
CA ILE A 16 16.51 -5.82 1.44
C ILE A 16 17.61 -6.70 2.05
N GLU A 17 17.34 -7.38 3.17
CA GLU A 17 18.33 -8.21 3.86
C GLU A 17 18.43 -9.59 3.21
N GLY A 18 17.30 -10.24 2.95
CA GLY A 18 17.24 -11.52 2.26
C GLY A 18 17.59 -11.44 0.77
N GLY A 19 17.49 -10.25 0.17
CA GLY A 19 17.84 -10.00 -1.22
C GLY A 19 16.83 -10.54 -2.23
N ASP A 20 15.58 -10.79 -1.81
CA ASP A 20 14.56 -11.45 -2.64
C ASP A 20 13.20 -10.73 -2.62
N THR A 21 12.39 -10.97 -3.66
CA THR A 21 11.02 -10.47 -3.77
C THR A 21 10.08 -11.35 -2.94
N THR A 22 9.46 -10.79 -1.90
CA THR A 22 8.58 -11.53 -0.99
C THR A 22 7.14 -11.59 -1.49
N SER A 23 6.64 -10.49 -2.09
CA SER A 23 5.29 -10.43 -2.65
C SER A 23 5.16 -9.34 -3.71
N SER A 24 4.34 -9.57 -4.74
CA SER A 24 4.20 -8.62 -5.85
C SER A 24 2.93 -8.85 -6.65
N ASN A 25 2.30 -7.77 -7.11
CA ASN A 25 1.20 -7.82 -8.08
C ASN A 25 1.45 -6.96 -9.34
N ILE A 26 2.63 -6.35 -9.48
CA ILE A 26 2.93 -5.45 -10.63
C ILE A 26 2.88 -6.18 -11.99
N TYR A 27 3.15 -7.48 -12.02
CA TYR A 27 3.11 -8.32 -13.23
C TYR A 27 1.79 -9.09 -13.40
N THR A 28 0.82 -8.87 -12.51
CA THR A 28 -0.48 -9.57 -12.54
C THR A 28 -1.60 -8.56 -12.83
N PRO A 29 -1.86 -8.24 -14.11
CA PRO A 29 -2.79 -7.16 -14.47
C PRO A 29 -4.22 -7.41 -13.99
N ALA A 30 -4.61 -8.68 -13.84
CA ALA A 30 -5.93 -9.12 -13.40
C ALA A 30 -6.23 -8.81 -11.92
N ILE A 31 -5.20 -8.59 -11.09
CA ILE A 31 -5.36 -8.43 -9.64
C ILE A 31 -4.82 -7.07 -9.23
N VAL A 32 -5.65 -6.31 -8.52
CA VAL A 32 -5.33 -4.99 -7.99
C VAL A 32 -5.69 -4.98 -6.53
N ASP A 33 -4.78 -4.50 -5.69
CA ASP A 33 -5.05 -4.34 -4.28
C ASP A 33 -5.94 -3.12 -4.06
N LYS A 34 -7.04 -3.32 -3.33
CA LYS A 34 -8.01 -2.26 -3.01
C LYS A 34 -7.90 -1.98 -1.54
N MET A 35 -7.61 -0.73 -1.18
CA MET A 35 -7.66 -0.27 0.19
C MET A 35 -8.75 0.78 0.38
N LEU A 36 -9.49 0.65 1.48
CA LEU A 36 -10.47 1.63 1.92
C LEU A 36 -9.83 2.56 2.94
N CYS A 37 -9.79 3.86 2.64
CA CYS A 37 -9.25 4.88 3.52
C CYS A 37 -10.37 5.86 3.92
N PRO A 38 -10.90 5.79 5.15
CA PRO A 38 -11.86 6.77 5.68
C PRO A 38 -11.27 8.19 5.61
N SER A 39 -11.98 9.19 5.05
CA SER A 39 -11.39 10.50 4.76
C SER A 39 -10.82 11.22 5.98
N VAL A 40 -9.54 11.53 5.82
CA VAL A 40 -8.83 12.78 6.06
C VAL A 40 -9.74 14.03 6.04
N HIS A 41 -10.16 14.50 7.21
CA HIS A 41 -10.39 15.92 7.44
C HIS A 41 -9.88 16.26 8.84
N ARG A 42 -8.74 16.96 8.90
CA ARG A 42 -8.18 17.61 10.10
C ARG A 42 -7.64 16.67 11.19
N GLY A 43 -6.69 15.80 10.84
CA GLY A 43 -5.86 15.07 11.79
C GLY A 43 -5.03 14.05 11.04
N ARG A 44 -3.71 14.27 10.90
CA ARG A 44 -2.77 13.63 9.96
C ARG A 44 -2.46 12.15 10.27
N THR A 45 -3.46 11.37 10.66
CA THR A 45 -3.33 9.94 10.93
C THR A 45 -4.17 9.18 9.93
N TYR A 46 -3.51 8.61 8.93
CA TYR A 46 -4.14 7.73 7.96
C TYR A 46 -4.33 6.35 8.57
N THR A 47 -5.55 5.84 8.51
CA THR A 47 -5.82 4.41 8.67
C THR A 47 -6.44 3.91 7.36
N ALA A 48 -6.11 2.69 6.99
CA ALA A 48 -6.69 2.04 5.83
C ALA A 48 -6.70 0.53 6.05
N SER A 49 -7.63 -0.14 5.38
CA SER A 49 -7.72 -1.59 5.35
C SER A 49 -7.85 -2.09 3.91
N PHE A 50 -7.18 -3.18 3.60
CA PHE A 50 -7.39 -3.88 2.34
C PHE A 50 -8.75 -4.57 2.35
N THR A 51 -9.50 -4.36 1.27
CA THR A 51 -10.78 -5.02 1.02
C THR A 51 -10.64 -6.16 0.02
N GLU A 52 -9.63 -6.10 -0.85
CA GLU A 52 -9.31 -7.09 -1.88
C GLU A 52 -7.81 -7.02 -2.24
N GLY A 53 -7.26 -8.11 -2.78
CA GLY A 53 -5.93 -8.16 -3.40
C GLY A 53 -4.94 -9.07 -2.71
N TYR A 54 -3.71 -9.10 -3.22
CA TYR A 54 -2.66 -10.00 -2.72
C TYR A 54 -2.21 -9.64 -1.31
N MET A 55 -2.16 -8.36 -0.95
CA MET A 55 -1.80 -7.96 0.41
C MET A 55 -2.79 -8.53 1.42
N GLN A 56 -4.10 -8.49 1.09
CA GLN A 56 -5.11 -9.05 1.97
C GLN A 56 -4.96 -10.56 2.13
N SER A 57 -4.76 -11.29 1.01
CA SER A 57 -4.63 -12.75 1.04
C SER A 57 -3.36 -13.21 1.74
N THR A 58 -2.26 -12.47 1.61
CA THR A 58 -0.95 -12.86 2.14
C THR A 58 -0.73 -12.37 3.57
N TYR A 59 -1.19 -11.16 3.90
CA TYR A 59 -0.82 -10.46 5.14
C TYR A 59 -2.00 -9.99 6.00
N ASN A 60 -3.24 -10.34 5.62
CA ASN A 60 -4.52 -9.85 6.18
C ASN A 60 -4.87 -8.42 5.76
N SER A 61 -6.00 -7.92 6.28
CA SER A 61 -6.61 -6.65 5.87
C SER A 61 -5.89 -5.38 6.35
N THR A 62 -4.81 -5.47 7.13
CA THR A 62 -4.13 -4.26 7.65
C THR A 62 -3.18 -3.69 6.59
N VAL A 63 -3.33 -2.41 6.27
CA VAL A 63 -2.39 -1.71 5.38
C VAL A 63 -1.14 -1.31 6.16
N PRO A 64 0.09 -1.61 5.67
CA PRO A 64 1.32 -1.12 6.28
C PRO A 64 1.29 0.40 6.46
N SER A 65 1.56 0.87 7.68
CA SER A 65 1.50 2.32 7.95
C SER A 65 2.52 3.13 7.13
N GLY A 66 3.63 2.50 6.72
CA GLY A 66 4.59 3.08 5.78
C GLY A 66 4.01 3.39 4.41
N TRP A 67 3.03 2.61 3.93
CA TRP A 67 2.35 2.85 2.64
C TRP A 67 1.42 4.06 2.67
N LEU A 68 1.04 4.54 3.85
CA LEU A 68 0.13 5.67 3.97
C LEU A 68 0.86 7.01 4.03
N LYS A 69 2.15 7.02 4.39
CA LYS A 69 2.97 8.25 4.45
C LYS A 69 3.09 9.00 3.13
N PRO A 70 3.25 8.34 1.97
CA PRO A 70 3.31 9.05 0.69
C PRO A 70 2.04 9.80 0.33
N LEU A 71 0.88 9.42 0.89
CA LEU A 71 -0.43 10.04 0.60
C LEU A 71 -0.50 11.51 1.05
N ASP A 72 0.41 11.96 1.93
CA ASP A 72 0.57 13.37 2.31
C ASP A 72 1.16 14.23 1.17
N TYR A 73 1.89 13.61 0.24
CA TYR A 73 2.72 14.31 -0.75
C TYR A 73 2.26 14.09 -2.20
N ILE A 74 1.45 13.06 -2.45
CA ILE A 74 1.00 12.71 -3.80
C ILE A 74 -0.47 13.07 -4.02
N ARG A 75 -0.80 13.44 -5.25
CA ARG A 75 -2.19 13.64 -5.69
C ARG A 75 -2.68 12.39 -6.39
N LEU A 76 -3.80 11.86 -5.90
CA LEU A 76 -4.45 10.70 -6.53
C LEU A 76 -5.49 11.16 -7.55
N THR A 77 -5.61 10.41 -8.65
CA THR A 77 -6.59 10.62 -9.72
C THR A 77 -7.30 9.32 -10.05
N ARG A 78 -8.47 9.43 -10.69
CA ARG A 78 -9.24 8.29 -11.22
C ARG A 78 -8.82 7.91 -12.64
N ASN A 79 -8.01 8.74 -13.29
CA ASN A 79 -7.62 8.55 -14.68
C ASN A 79 -6.62 7.39 -14.79
N ALA A 80 -7.04 6.32 -15.47
CA ALA A 80 -6.15 5.22 -15.84
C ALA A 80 -4.98 5.77 -16.68
N GLY A 81 -3.74 5.44 -16.29
CA GLY A 81 -2.52 5.93 -16.92
C GLY A 81 -1.87 7.17 -16.27
N ARG A 82 -2.51 7.79 -15.28
CA ARG A 82 -1.92 8.87 -14.45
C ARG A 82 -1.79 8.46 -12.99
N THR A 83 -1.30 7.25 -12.76
CA THR A 83 -1.05 6.68 -11.43
C THR A 83 0.15 7.35 -10.75
N ALA A 84 0.03 7.66 -9.47
CA ALA A 84 1.17 8.15 -8.69
C ALA A 84 2.07 6.96 -8.33
N LYS A 85 3.34 6.98 -8.75
CA LYS A 85 4.31 5.92 -8.45
C LYS A 85 5.29 6.40 -7.38
N VAL A 86 5.52 5.55 -6.38
CA VAL A 86 6.33 5.83 -5.20
C VAL A 86 7.29 4.67 -4.96
N ARG A 87 8.51 4.98 -4.53
CA ARG A 87 9.49 4.01 -4.04
C ARG A 87 9.88 4.39 -2.62
N ILE A 88 9.70 3.48 -1.68
CA ILE A 88 9.95 3.73 -0.25
C ILE A 88 10.59 2.52 0.41
N ILE A 89 11.47 2.78 1.37
CA ILE A 89 11.95 1.77 2.32
C ILE A 89 11.11 1.91 3.58
N VAL A 90 10.56 0.80 4.05
CA VAL A 90 9.70 0.76 5.24
C VAL A 90 10.34 -0.17 6.27
N PRO A 91 10.60 0.30 7.50
CA PRO A 91 11.11 -0.56 8.57
C PRO A 91 10.05 -1.56 9.03
N HIS A 92 10.48 -2.67 9.62
CA HIS A 92 9.61 -3.76 10.06
C HIS A 92 8.40 -3.31 10.89
N SER A 93 8.58 -2.35 11.80
CA SER A 93 7.55 -1.80 12.70
C SER A 93 6.43 -1.04 11.99
N SER A 94 6.62 -0.71 10.71
CA SER A 94 5.64 -0.01 9.87
C SER A 94 5.30 -0.78 8.59
N GLY A 95 5.82 -2.00 8.46
CA GLY A 95 5.68 -2.89 7.31
C GLY A 95 4.49 -3.85 7.43
N THR A 96 4.58 -4.96 6.70
CA THR A 96 3.61 -6.05 6.74
C THR A 96 3.74 -6.90 8.01
N THR A 97 2.75 -7.77 8.24
CA THR A 97 2.78 -8.73 9.35
C THR A 97 4.05 -9.59 9.33
N ASN A 98 4.50 -10.02 8.14
CA ASN A 98 5.76 -10.77 8.00
C ASN A 98 6.98 -9.89 8.29
N ALA A 99 7.04 -8.67 7.74
CA ALA A 99 8.13 -7.75 8.05
C ALA A 99 8.28 -7.54 9.56
N SER A 100 7.18 -7.26 10.27
CA SER A 100 7.18 -7.15 11.74
C SER A 100 7.63 -8.43 12.44
N ARG A 101 7.15 -9.61 12.00
CA ARG A 101 7.45 -10.90 12.63
C ARG A 101 8.93 -11.27 12.54
N TYR A 102 9.56 -10.96 11.41
CA TYR A 102 10.96 -11.32 11.13
C TYR A 102 11.93 -10.14 11.26
N VAL A 103 11.43 -8.96 11.66
CA VAL A 103 12.22 -7.74 11.87
C VAL A 103 12.93 -7.30 10.57
N LEU A 104 12.28 -7.49 9.43
CA LEU A 104 12.86 -7.20 8.10
C LEU A 104 12.52 -5.79 7.61
N PRO A 105 13.49 -5.01 7.09
CA PRO A 105 13.22 -3.81 6.32
C PRO A 105 12.85 -4.18 4.88
N CYS A 106 11.73 -3.65 4.38
CA CYS A 106 11.27 -3.93 3.03
C CYS A 106 11.35 -2.68 2.14
N TYR A 107 11.88 -2.86 0.94
CA TYR A 107 11.75 -1.90 -0.14
C TYR A 107 10.42 -2.14 -0.86
N TYR A 108 9.68 -1.07 -1.14
CA TYR A 108 8.47 -1.13 -1.92
C TYR A 108 8.53 -0.20 -3.13
N GLU A 109 8.03 -0.69 -4.26
CA GLU A 109 7.59 0.14 -5.37
C GLU A 109 6.06 0.07 -5.45
N ILE A 110 5.36 1.18 -5.27
CA ILE A 110 3.91 1.22 -5.14
C ILE A 110 3.32 2.24 -6.12
N THR A 111 2.23 1.87 -6.78
CA THR A 111 1.39 2.78 -7.54
C THR A 111 0.08 3.03 -6.81
N TYR A 112 -0.41 4.27 -6.82
CA TYR A 112 -1.66 4.66 -6.18
C TYR A 112 -2.61 5.33 -7.17
N GLN A 113 -3.88 4.94 -7.13
CA GLN A 113 -4.97 5.51 -7.94
C GLN A 113 -6.26 5.60 -7.11
N LEU A 114 -7.15 6.55 -7.38
CA LEU A 114 -8.50 6.50 -6.82
C LEU A 114 -9.32 5.40 -7.52
N GLY A 115 -10.09 4.66 -6.72
CA GLY A 115 -11.15 3.76 -7.20
C GLY A 115 -12.29 4.52 -7.88
N ARG A 116 -13.23 3.81 -8.50
CA ARG A 116 -14.48 4.40 -9.03
C ARG A 116 -15.44 4.76 -7.90
#